data_AF-M5RWG7-F1
#
_entry.id   AF-M5RWG7-F1
#
_cell.length_a   1.000
_cell.length_b   1.000
_cell.length_c   1.000
_cell.angle_alpha   90.00
_cell.angle_beta   90.00
_cell.angle_gamma   90.00
#
_symmetry.space_group_name_H-M   'P 1'
#
loop_
_entity.id
_entity.type
_entity.pdbx_description
1 polymer ?
#
loop_
_entity_poly.entity_id
_entity_poly.type
_entity_poly.pdbx_seq_one_letter_code
_entity_poly.pdbx_strand_id
1 'polypeptide(L)' 'MDIFGSPSYCNHSDRGALSQSVLMSVLRTLRLRGHQPLDTILSALADYANTGIMPPLPQNAE' A
#
# COMPACT_ATOMS: atom_id res chain seq x y z
N MET A 1 8.59 -23.40 -15.90
CA MET A 1 7.22 -22.82 -15.82
C MET A 1 6.54 -23.53 -14.67
N ASP A 2 6.31 -22.98 -13.48
CA ASP A 2 5.87 -21.65 -12.98
C ASP A 2 6.69 -21.30 -11.71
N ILE A 3 7.47 -20.22 -11.59
CA ILE A 3 7.14 -18.79 -11.37
C ILE A 3 6.30 -18.54 -10.09
N PHE A 4 7.00 -18.19 -9.00
CA PHE A 4 6.55 -17.47 -7.79
C PHE A 4 5.34 -17.98 -6.98
N GLY A 5 5.66 -18.66 -5.88
CA GLY A 5 5.27 -18.24 -4.53
C GLY A 5 3.78 -18.10 -4.20
N SER A 6 3.24 -19.09 -3.49
CA SER A 6 2.09 -18.88 -2.61
C SER A 6 2.62 -18.88 -1.17
N PRO A 7 3.03 -17.73 -0.60
CA PRO A 7 3.29 -17.68 0.83
C PRO A 7 1.95 -17.89 1.51
N SER A 8 1.75 -19.11 1.98
CA SER A 8 0.96 -19.51 3.13
C SER A 8 -0.05 -18.45 3.58
N TYR A 9 -1.30 -18.66 3.18
CA TYR A 9 -2.54 -18.10 3.70
C TYR A 9 -2.58 -18.16 5.24
N CYS A 10 -1.83 -17.29 5.93
CA CYS A 10 -1.90 -17.15 7.38
C CYS A 10 -2.94 -16.07 7.74
N ASN A 11 -4.13 -16.19 7.14
CA ASN A 11 -5.30 -15.43 7.54
C ASN A 11 -6.53 -16.26 7.15
N HIS A 12 -7.39 -16.58 8.11
CA HIS A 12 -8.50 -17.54 7.97
C HIS A 12 -9.66 -17.00 7.09
N SER A 13 -9.41 -15.97 6.29
CA SER A 13 -10.36 -15.31 5.40
C SER A 13 -9.63 -14.75 4.17
N ASP A 14 -9.97 -15.26 2.99
CA ASP A 14 -9.52 -14.76 1.68
C ASP A 14 -9.62 -13.23 1.56
N ARG A 15 -10.69 -12.65 2.10
CA ARG A 15 -10.92 -11.20 2.10
C ARG A 15 -9.83 -10.44 2.88
N GLY A 16 -9.37 -11.01 3.99
CA GLY A 16 -8.30 -10.45 4.80
C GLY A 16 -6.92 -10.61 4.13
N ALA A 17 -6.68 -11.73 3.45
CA ALA A 17 -5.46 -11.95 2.68
C ALA A 17 -5.35 -10.99 1.48
N LEU A 18 -6.45 -10.77 0.76
CA LEU A 18 -6.52 -9.80 -0.35
C LEU A 18 -6.31 -8.36 0.14
N SER A 19 -6.94 -7.99 1.26
CA SER A 19 -6.76 -6.64 1.82
C SER A 19 -5.31 -6.42 2.27
N GLN A 20 -4.70 -7.43 2.89
CA GLN A 20 -3.28 -7.37 3.27
C GLN A 20 -2.37 -7.31 2.05
N SER A 21 -2.61 -8.09 0.99
CA SER A 21 -1.73 -8.08 -0.18
C SER A 21 -1.71 -6.73 -0.89
N VAL A 22 -2.89 -6.09 -1.03
CA VAL A 22 -3.00 -4.73 -1.56
C VAL A 22 -2.27 -3.73 -0.66
N LEU A 23 -2.50 -3.76 0.65
CA LEU A 23 -1.86 -2.85 1.58
C LEU A 23 -0.34 -3.03 1.60
N MET A 24 0.15 -4.28 1.57
CA MET A 24 1.57 -4.58 1.50
C MET A 24 2.21 -4.05 0.22
N SER A 25 1.52 -4.12 -0.92
CA SER A 25 2.00 -3.56 -2.18
C SER A 25 2.18 -2.04 -2.09
N VAL A 26 1.18 -1.34 -1.52
CA VAL A 26 1.22 0.12 -1.34
C VAL A 26 2.32 0.53 -0.35
N LEU A 27 2.34 -0.08 0.84
CA LEU A 27 3.34 0.20 1.87
C LEU A 27 4.76 -0.09 1.38
N ARG A 28 4.96 -1.19 0.64
CA ARG A 28 6.26 -1.54 0.03
C ARG A 28 6.68 -0.50 -0.99
N THR A 29 5.76 -0.05 -1.84
CA THR A 29 6.04 0.98 -2.84
C THR A 29 6.47 2.29 -2.16
N LEU A 30 5.75 2.74 -1.14
CA LEU A 30 6.10 3.95 -0.39
C LEU A 30 7.47 3.84 0.29
N ARG A 31 7.77 2.69 0.90
CA ARG A 31 9.10 2.43 1.49
C ARG A 31 10.22 2.42 0.46
N LEU A 32 10.01 1.79 -0.71
CA LEU A 32 11.00 1.76 -1.78
C LEU A 32 11.30 3.15 -2.33
N ARG A 33 10.35 4.09 -2.22
CA ARG A 33 10.50 5.49 -2.61
C ARG A 33 11.14 6.38 -1.53
N GLY A 34 11.55 5.81 -0.40
CA GLY A 34 12.15 6.53 0.71
C GLY A 34 11.16 7.25 1.63
N HIS A 35 9.85 7.09 1.42
CA HIS A 35 8.82 7.78 2.21
C HIS A 35 8.41 6.97 3.44
N GLN A 36 8.07 7.66 4.53
CA GLN A 36 7.44 7.02 5.69
C GLN A 36 6.00 6.64 5.32
N PRO A 37 5.70 5.34 5.21
CA PRO A 37 4.49 4.89 4.53
C PRO A 37 3.20 5.23 5.29
N LEU A 38 3.23 5.22 6.63
CA LEU A 38 2.07 5.59 7.45
C LEU A 38 1.76 7.09 7.35
N ASP A 39 2.78 7.93 7.47
CA ASP A 39 2.64 9.38 7.42
C ASP A 39 2.10 9.84 6.06
N THR A 40 2.64 9.24 5.00
CA THR A 40 2.21 9.49 3.62
C THR A 40 0.75 9.08 3.37
N ILE A 41 0.35 7.90 3.86
CA ILE A 41 -1.04 7.44 3.75
C ILE A 41 -1.98 8.35 4.55
N LEU A 42 -1.59 8.76 5.76
CA LEU A 42 -2.37 9.67 6.59
C LEU A 42 -2.56 11.03 5.92
N SER A 43 -1.48 11.62 5.40
CA SER A 43 -1.55 12.89 4.66
C SER A 43 -2.41 12.75 3.42
N ALA A 44 -2.24 11.68 2.65
CA ALA A 44 -3.04 11.44 1.44
C ALA A 44 -4.53 11.25 1.74
N LEU A 45 -4.87 10.56 2.83
CA LEU A 45 -6.25 10.39 3.30
C LEU A 45 -6.83 11.71 3.81
N ALA A 46 -6.05 12.52 4.52
CA ALA A 46 -6.47 13.83 4.99
C ALA A 46 -6.75 14.77 3.80
N ASP A 47 -5.88 14.80 2.79
CA ASP A 47 -6.09 15.54 1.55
C ASP A 47 -7.32 15.05 0.80
N TYR A 48 -7.49 13.74 0.65
CA TYR A 48 -8.67 13.16 0.02
C TYR A 48 -9.96 13.51 0.77
N ALA A 49 -9.94 13.48 2.10
CA ALA A 49 -11.11 13.82 2.91
C ALA A 49 -11.52 15.29 2.76
N ASN A 50 -10.55 16.19 2.54
CA ASN A 50 -10.82 17.62 2.35
C ASN A 50 -11.19 17.99 0.91
N THR A 51 -10.56 17.36 -0.08
CA THR A 51 -10.69 17.73 -1.50
C THR A 51 -11.64 16.83 -2.28
N GLY A 52 -11.88 15.61 -1.80
CA GLY A 52 -12.57 14.55 -2.54
C GLY A 52 -11.75 14.00 -3.73
N ILE A 53 -10.50 14.44 -3.90
CA ILE A 53 -9.64 14.06 -5.02
C ILE A 53 -8.47 13.27 -4.48
N MET A 54 -8.24 12.08 -5.06
CA MET A 54 -7.14 11.23 -4.62
C MET A 54 -5.81 11.88 -5.02
N PRO A 55 -4.92 12.16 -4.06
CA PRO A 55 -3.65 12.77 -4.37
C PRO A 55 -2.78 11.82 -5.21
N PRO A 56 -1.98 12.36 -6.14
CA PRO A 56 -1.10 11.55 -6.98
C PRO A 56 -0.05 10.84 -6.12
N LEU A 57 0.44 9.70 -6.63
CA LEU A 57 1.44 8.91 -5.92
C LEU A 57 2.72 9.74 -5.71
N PRO A 58 3.25 9.85 -4.48
CA PRO A 58 4.40 10.69 -4.17
C PRO A 58 5.61 10.28 -5.01
N GLN A 59 6.29 11.27 -5.59
CA GLN A 59 7.52 11.05 -6.37
C GLN A 59 8.64 10.52 -5.45
N ASN A 60 9.65 9.86 -6.02
CA ASN A 60 10.76 9.33 -5.23
C ASN A 60 11.43 10.47 -4.44
N ALA A 61 11.73 10.23 -3.16
CA ALA A 61 12.70 11.07 -2.47
C ALA A 61 14.06 10.80 -3.12
N GLU A 62 14.61 11.78 -3.84
CA GLU A 62 15.96 11.71 -4.44
C GLU A 62 17.05 11.52 -3.39
#